data_AF-A0A1Q8L3U6-F1
#
_entry.id   AF-A0A1Q8L3U6-F1
#
_cell.length_a   1.000
_cell.length_b   1.000
_cell.length_c   1.000
_cell.angle_alpha   90.00
_cell.angle_beta   90.00
_cell.angle_gamma   90.00
#
_symmetry.space_group_name_H-M   'P 1'
#
loop_
_entity.id
_entity.type
_entity.pdbx_description
1 polymer ?
#
loop_
_entity_poly.entity_id
_entity_poly.type
_entity_poly.pdbx_seq_one_letter_code
_entity_poly.pdbx_strand_id
1 'polypeptide(L)'
;MPVGGIGLFTSDWAGDRAATLCGSDTDRNAPCAPDRVEVVVRDGAVTAVRPPGGGAIPAGDQVLAGRDQGAAALRRLAVGDRVTVRYALAAASGTPPRTAVGASPILRDGAPGAGLDARSRDPRSAAGLTAQGRLILLTADGRESTSVGITLAETAEQLRRAGAVDGVNLDGGGSSTMVFRGQVVNSPSEDAYRLVPNALGVVEN
;
A
#
# COMPACT_ATOMS: atom_id res chain seq x y z
N MET A 1 -10.03 -2.13 4.03
CA MET A 1 -9.81 -3.19 5.04
C MET A 1 -10.59 -4.43 4.61
N PRO A 2 -10.05 -5.67 4.80
CA PRO A 2 -10.73 -6.88 4.35
C PRO A 2 -12.14 -7.03 4.90
N VAL A 3 -13.06 -7.62 4.13
CA VAL A 3 -14.44 -7.93 4.56
C VAL A 3 -14.41 -8.80 5.82
N GLY A 4 -15.21 -8.43 6.84
CA GLY A 4 -15.18 -9.11 8.14
C GLY A 4 -13.97 -8.80 9.04
N GLY A 5 -13.04 -7.94 8.60
CA GLY A 5 -11.79 -7.66 9.31
C GLY A 5 -11.90 -6.66 10.47
N ILE A 6 -10.80 -6.56 11.21
CA ILE A 6 -10.49 -5.51 12.19
C ILE A 6 -9.18 -4.84 11.77
N GLY A 7 -9.19 -3.51 11.68
CA GLY A 7 -8.03 -2.68 11.37
C GLY A 7 -7.51 -1.99 12.63
N LEU A 8 -6.19 -1.89 12.75
CA LEU A 8 -5.51 -1.14 13.80
C LEU A 8 -5.05 0.21 13.24
N PHE A 9 -5.41 1.29 13.93
CA PHE A 9 -4.96 2.65 13.63
C PHE A 9 -4.24 3.24 14.85
N THR A 10 -3.12 3.91 14.61
CA THR A 10 -2.30 4.60 15.62
C THR A 10 -2.26 6.09 15.33
N SER A 11 -1.51 6.86 16.13
CA SER A 11 -1.23 8.28 15.89
C SER A 11 -0.61 8.59 14.52
N ASP A 12 -0.05 7.59 13.82
CA ASP A 12 0.50 7.75 12.48
C ASP A 12 -0.59 7.92 11.40
N TRP A 13 -1.85 7.62 11.75
CA TRP A 13 -2.99 7.80 10.86
C TRP A 13 -3.67 9.15 11.08
N ALA A 14 -3.75 9.95 10.01
CA ALA A 14 -4.43 11.25 10.00
C ALA A 14 -5.64 11.33 9.04
N GLY A 15 -6.03 10.21 8.43
CA GLY A 15 -7.12 10.14 7.45
C GLY A 15 -8.50 9.82 8.05
N ASP A 16 -9.51 9.70 7.18
CA ASP A 16 -10.82 9.19 7.57
C ASP A 16 -10.79 7.67 7.73
N ARG A 17 -10.94 7.18 8.97
CA ARG A 17 -10.98 5.73 9.24
C ARG A 17 -12.28 5.11 8.75
N ALA A 18 -13.39 5.85 8.73
CA ALA A 18 -14.67 5.33 8.27
C ALA A 18 -14.61 4.90 6.80
N ALA A 19 -13.90 5.66 5.95
CA ALA A 19 -13.66 5.31 4.54
C ALA A 19 -12.95 3.95 4.36
N THR A 20 -12.12 3.53 5.32
CA THR A 20 -11.39 2.24 5.25
C THR A 20 -12.30 1.02 5.42
N LEU A 21 -13.53 1.24 5.89
CA LEU A 21 -14.57 0.23 6.12
C LEU A 21 -15.55 0.13 4.92
N CYS A 22 -15.22 0.78 3.80
CA CYS A 22 -15.95 0.71 2.54
C CYS A 22 -15.26 -0.17 1.50
N GLY A 23 -16.01 -0.56 0.47
CA GLY A 23 -15.57 -1.51 -0.54
C GLY A 23 -15.72 -2.97 -0.11
N SER A 24 -15.29 -3.87 -0.99
CA SER A 24 -15.10 -5.30 -0.76
C SER A 24 -13.65 -5.69 -1.01
N ASP A 25 -13.32 -6.96 -0.85
CA ASP A 25 -11.96 -7.48 -1.11
C ASP A 25 -11.56 -7.38 -2.60
N THR A 26 -12.54 -7.24 -3.49
CA THR A 26 -12.33 -7.23 -4.94
C THR A 26 -12.83 -5.96 -5.63
N ASP A 27 -13.60 -5.12 -4.95
CA ASP A 27 -14.14 -3.88 -5.49
C ASP A 27 -14.09 -2.74 -4.48
N ARG A 28 -13.20 -1.77 -4.73
CA ARG A 28 -13.03 -0.59 -3.89
C ARG A 28 -14.26 0.35 -3.89
N ASN A 29 -15.10 0.29 -4.92
CA ASN A 29 -16.25 1.18 -5.08
C ASN A 29 -17.54 0.58 -4.49
N ALA A 30 -17.47 -0.65 -3.97
CA ALA A 30 -18.59 -1.28 -3.30
C ALA A 30 -19.01 -0.46 -2.05
N PRO A 31 -20.27 -0.55 -1.61
CA PRO A 31 -20.77 0.26 -0.51
C PRO A 31 -20.03 -0.01 0.80
N CYS A 32 -20.19 0.92 1.75
CA CYS A 32 -19.66 0.73 3.09
C CYS A 32 -20.35 -0.42 3.81
N ALA A 33 -19.58 -1.13 4.65
CA ALA A 33 -20.16 -2.15 5.51
C ALA A 33 -21.30 -1.55 6.35
N PRO A 34 -22.49 -2.19 6.38
CA PRO A 34 -23.61 -1.71 7.18
C PRO A 34 -23.28 -1.83 8.67
N ASP A 35 -22.54 -2.88 9.04
CA ASP A 35 -22.11 -3.09 10.41
C ASP A 35 -20.66 -2.62 10.61
N ARG A 36 -20.48 -1.62 11.48
CA ARG A 36 -19.20 -0.98 11.75
C ARG A 36 -19.12 -0.37 13.15
N VAL A 37 -17.94 -0.44 13.77
CA VAL A 37 -17.67 0.10 15.11
C VAL A 37 -16.17 0.38 15.27
N GLU A 38 -15.84 1.36 16.10
CA GLU A 38 -14.49 1.61 16.60
C GLU A 38 -14.41 1.35 18.11
N VAL A 39 -13.30 0.77 18.54
CA VAL A 39 -12.92 0.62 19.94
C VAL A 39 -11.59 1.35 20.15
N VAL A 40 -11.56 2.28 21.10
CA VAL A 40 -10.34 2.99 21.48
C VAL A 40 -9.71 2.24 22.65
N VAL A 41 -8.42 1.96 22.53
CA VAL A 41 -7.61 1.29 23.53
C VAL A 41 -6.47 2.23 23.93
N ARG A 42 -6.30 2.43 25.23
CA ARG A 42 -5.19 3.18 25.81
C ARG A 42 -4.61 2.39 26.98
N ASP A 43 -3.30 2.24 27.02
CA ASP A 43 -2.59 1.48 28.08
C ASP A 43 -3.17 0.07 28.31
N GLY A 44 -3.61 -0.56 27.22
CA GLY A 44 -4.20 -1.90 27.19
C GLY A 44 -5.62 -2.01 27.76
N ALA A 45 -6.32 -0.90 27.97
CA ALA A 45 -7.72 -0.87 28.39
C ALA A 45 -8.60 -0.17 27.33
N VAL A 46 -9.82 -0.67 27.15
CA VAL A 46 -10.82 0.01 26.32
C VAL A 46 -11.28 1.29 27.01
N THR A 47 -11.16 2.42 26.31
CA THR A 47 -11.58 3.74 26.80
C THR A 47 -12.85 4.24 26.11
N ALA A 48 -13.18 3.72 24.93
CA ALA A 48 -14.42 4.04 24.23
C ALA A 48 -14.83 2.94 23.24
N VAL A 49 -16.13 2.80 23.05
CA VAL A 49 -16.75 2.04 21.95
C VAL A 49 -17.73 2.97 21.25
N ARG A 50 -17.54 3.22 19.96
CA ARG A 50 -18.27 4.27 19.24
C ARG A 50 -18.41 3.96 17.75
N PRO A 51 -19.30 4.65 17.02
CA PRO A 51 -19.29 4.59 15.56
C PRO A 51 -17.93 5.03 14.99
N PRO A 52 -17.51 4.48 13.83
CA PRO A 52 -16.28 4.92 13.17
C PRO A 52 -16.33 6.39 12.78
N GLY A 53 -15.17 7.05 12.84
CA GLY A 53 -15.05 8.46 12.49
C GLY A 53 -13.66 8.81 11.96
N GLY A 54 -13.46 10.09 11.64
CA GLY A 54 -12.17 10.60 11.18
C GLY A 54 -11.32 11.23 12.28
N GLY A 55 -10.31 11.98 11.84
CA GLY A 55 -9.50 12.85 12.69
C GLY A 55 -8.27 12.17 13.29
N ALA A 56 -7.39 13.00 13.86
CA ALA A 56 -6.14 12.55 14.47
C ALA A 56 -6.40 11.64 15.68
N ILE A 57 -5.53 10.63 15.82
CA ILE A 57 -5.50 9.75 16.99
C ILE A 57 -4.46 10.31 17.97
N PRO A 58 -4.82 10.60 19.23
CA PRO A 58 -3.85 11.03 20.24
C PRO A 58 -2.70 10.04 20.41
N ALA A 59 -1.50 10.55 20.70
CA ALA A 59 -0.36 9.68 21.00
C ALA A 59 -0.67 8.72 22.17
N GLY A 60 -0.33 7.45 21.98
CA GLY A 60 -0.61 6.37 22.94
C GLY A 60 -2.00 5.73 22.81
N ASP A 61 -2.92 6.32 22.04
CA ASP A 61 -4.19 5.67 21.71
C ASP A 61 -4.00 4.74 20.51
N GLN A 62 -4.71 3.60 20.57
CA GLN A 62 -4.89 2.67 19.47
C GLN A 62 -6.39 2.57 19.18
N VAL A 63 -6.76 2.67 17.91
CA VAL A 63 -8.15 2.51 17.47
C VAL A 63 -8.28 1.21 16.69
N LEU A 64 -9.12 0.30 17.20
CA LEU A 64 -9.55 -0.90 16.49
C LEU A 64 -10.84 -0.58 15.74
N ALA A 65 -10.82 -0.54 14.42
CA ALA A 65 -12.02 -0.34 13.60
C ALA A 65 -12.44 -1.68 12.98
N GLY A 66 -13.66 -2.12 13.24
CA GLY A 66 -14.19 -3.39 12.75
C GLY A 66 -15.32 -3.18 11.74
N ARG A 67 -15.44 -4.11 10.79
CA ARG A 67 -16.59 -4.24 9.89
C ARG A 67 -17.18 -5.64 9.93
N ASP A 68 -18.48 -5.77 9.70
CA ASP A 68 -19.18 -7.06 9.60
C ASP A 68 -18.86 -7.96 10.82
N GLN A 69 -18.27 -9.14 10.61
CA GLN A 69 -17.85 -10.04 11.71
C GLN A 69 -16.85 -9.40 12.68
N GLY A 70 -15.94 -8.55 12.18
CA GLY A 70 -15.02 -7.79 13.01
C GLY A 70 -15.73 -6.76 13.88
N ALA A 71 -16.79 -6.13 13.38
CA ALA A 71 -17.62 -5.23 14.18
C ALA A 71 -18.39 -5.99 15.27
N ALA A 72 -18.98 -7.14 14.92
CA ALA A 72 -19.63 -8.03 15.89
C ALA A 72 -18.66 -8.49 16.99
N ALA A 73 -17.38 -8.73 16.65
CA ALA A 73 -16.36 -9.10 17.63
C ALA A 73 -16.01 -7.95 18.58
N LEU A 74 -15.83 -6.74 18.04
CA LEU A 74 -15.47 -5.56 18.83
C LEU A 74 -16.61 -5.07 19.74
N ARG A 75 -17.88 -5.23 19.35
CA ARG A 75 -19.02 -4.86 20.20
C ARG A 75 -19.17 -5.67 21.48
N ARG A 76 -18.48 -6.80 21.60
CA ARG A 76 -18.43 -7.57 22.85
C ARG A 76 -17.57 -6.90 23.91
N LEU A 77 -16.77 -5.90 23.54
CA LEU A 77 -15.93 -5.15 24.45
C LEU A 77 -16.72 -4.01 25.09
N ALA A 78 -16.48 -3.77 26.37
CA ALA A 78 -16.96 -2.63 27.13
C ALA A 78 -15.79 -1.77 27.62
N VAL A 79 -16.08 -0.52 28.00
CA VAL A 79 -15.09 0.36 28.63
C VAL A 79 -14.55 -0.31 29.90
N GLY A 80 -13.22 -0.32 30.04
CA GLY A 80 -12.50 -1.01 31.11
C GLY A 80 -11.97 -2.40 30.74
N ASP A 81 -12.49 -3.03 29.68
CA ASP A 81 -11.99 -4.34 29.24
C ASP A 81 -10.52 -4.26 28.84
N ARG A 82 -9.77 -5.32 29.18
CA ARG A 82 -8.35 -5.42 28.83
C ARG A 82 -8.19 -5.94 27.42
N VAL A 83 -7.46 -5.19 26.61
CA VAL A 83 -7.12 -5.54 25.22
C VAL A 83 -5.62 -5.45 25.05
N THR A 84 -5.01 -6.53 24.59
CA THR A 84 -3.59 -6.56 24.21
C THR A 84 -3.49 -6.62 22.69
N VAL A 85 -2.89 -5.60 22.09
CA VAL A 85 -2.63 -5.56 20.65
C VAL A 85 -1.17 -5.96 20.40
N ARG A 86 -0.96 -6.96 19.56
CA ARG A 86 0.37 -7.37 19.10
C ARG A 86 0.36 -7.49 17.58
N TYR A 87 1.33 -6.86 16.94
CA TYR A 87 1.57 -7.01 15.51
C TYR A 87 3.08 -6.99 15.28
N ALA A 88 3.51 -7.69 14.23
CA ALA A 88 4.90 -7.72 13.78
C ALA A 88 4.91 -7.88 12.26
N LEU A 89 5.93 -7.33 11.61
CA LEU A 89 6.19 -7.63 10.21
C LEU A 89 6.68 -9.09 10.10
N ALA A 90 5.92 -9.90 9.39
CA ALA A 90 6.30 -11.27 9.07
C ALA A 90 6.84 -11.33 7.64
N ALA A 91 8.11 -11.69 7.50
CA ALA A 91 8.73 -11.97 6.22
C ALA A 91 8.95 -13.48 6.06
N ALA A 92 8.75 -14.01 4.86
CA ALA A 92 9.02 -15.42 4.55
C ALA A 92 10.49 -15.81 4.79
N SER A 93 11.41 -14.84 4.74
CA SER A 93 12.83 -15.03 5.06
C SER A 93 13.11 -15.25 6.55
N GLY A 94 12.11 -15.05 7.43
CA GLY A 94 12.28 -15.08 8.89
C GLY A 94 12.99 -13.86 9.48
N THR A 95 13.52 -12.96 8.64
CA THR A 95 14.15 -11.71 9.07
C THR A 95 13.21 -10.55 8.83
N PRO A 96 12.74 -9.84 9.87
CA PRO A 96 11.88 -8.67 9.71
C PRO A 96 12.57 -7.59 8.88
N PRO A 97 11.90 -7.01 7.87
CA PRO A 97 12.50 -5.97 7.06
C PRO A 97 12.62 -4.67 7.87
N ARG A 98 13.71 -3.93 7.65
CA ARG A 98 13.86 -2.56 8.20
C ARG A 98 12.85 -1.60 7.55
N THR A 99 12.62 -1.78 6.26
CA THR A 99 11.71 -0.97 5.44
C THR A 99 10.86 -1.91 4.59
N ALA A 100 9.57 -1.68 4.53
CA ALA A 100 8.64 -2.41 3.69
C ALA A 100 7.76 -1.43 2.91
N VAL A 101 7.58 -1.68 1.62
CA VAL A 101 6.70 -0.91 0.73
C VAL A 101 5.75 -1.90 0.06
N GLY A 102 4.45 -1.59 0.06
CA GLY A 102 3.45 -2.38 -0.63
C GLY A 102 3.60 -2.26 -2.14
N ALA A 103 3.55 -3.40 -2.84
CA ALA A 103 3.70 -3.47 -4.29
C ALA A 103 3.09 -4.77 -4.84
N SER A 104 2.91 -4.85 -6.17
CA SER A 104 2.35 -6.03 -6.84
C SER A 104 3.46 -6.83 -7.54
N PRO A 105 3.71 -8.11 -7.21
CA PRO A 105 4.73 -8.92 -7.89
C PRO A 105 4.45 -9.07 -9.38
N ILE A 106 5.48 -8.87 -10.21
CA ILE A 106 5.40 -9.03 -11.68
C ILE A 106 6.53 -9.87 -12.26
N LEU A 107 7.61 -10.09 -11.51
CA LEU A 107 8.74 -10.92 -11.89
C LEU A 107 9.17 -11.72 -10.67
N ARG A 108 9.36 -13.03 -10.82
CA ARG A 108 9.84 -13.91 -9.76
C ARG A 108 10.74 -14.98 -10.33
N ASP A 109 11.88 -15.23 -9.69
CA ASP A 109 12.85 -16.25 -10.11
C ASP A 109 13.26 -16.13 -11.60
N GLY A 110 13.35 -14.89 -12.10
CA GLY A 110 13.69 -14.56 -13.49
C GLY A 110 12.55 -14.74 -14.50
N ALA A 111 11.35 -15.13 -14.06
CA ALA A 111 10.19 -15.36 -14.90
C ALA A 111 9.08 -14.31 -14.67
N PRO A 112 8.52 -13.69 -15.72
CA PRO A 112 7.34 -12.84 -15.59
C PRO A 112 6.15 -13.61 -15.01
N GLY A 113 5.33 -12.92 -14.21
CA GLY A 113 4.11 -13.50 -13.65
C GLY A 113 3.13 -14.00 -14.73
N ALA A 114 2.35 -15.02 -14.41
CA ALA A 114 1.26 -15.47 -15.28
C ALA A 114 0.11 -14.45 -15.29
N GLY A 115 -0.51 -14.23 -16.45
CA GLY A 115 -1.70 -13.37 -16.57
C GLY A 115 -1.45 -11.88 -16.41
N LEU A 116 -0.19 -11.42 -16.48
CA LEU A 116 0.10 -9.98 -16.52
C LEU A 116 -0.60 -9.34 -17.72
N ASP A 117 -1.20 -8.19 -17.49
CA ASP A 117 -1.86 -7.46 -18.56
C ASP A 117 -0.85 -7.07 -19.65
N ALA A 118 -1.16 -7.50 -20.87
CA ALA A 118 -0.37 -7.30 -22.08
C ALA A 118 -1.07 -6.36 -23.08
N ARG A 119 -2.12 -5.65 -22.65
CA ARG A 119 -2.93 -4.80 -23.54
C ARG A 119 -2.94 -3.34 -23.10
N SER A 120 -3.15 -3.05 -21.83
CA SER A 120 -3.28 -1.68 -21.34
C SER A 120 -1.90 -1.05 -21.13
N ARG A 121 -1.64 0.01 -21.89
CA ARG A 121 -0.44 0.84 -21.77
C ARG A 121 -0.71 2.02 -20.85
N ASP A 122 0.24 2.29 -19.98
CA ASP A 122 0.19 3.37 -19.00
C ASP A 122 1.63 3.75 -18.63
N PRO A 123 1.93 4.98 -18.14
CA PRO A 123 3.13 5.20 -17.36
C PRO A 123 3.26 4.19 -16.22
N ARG A 124 4.48 3.75 -15.94
CA ARG A 124 4.76 2.73 -14.92
C ARG A 124 5.88 3.15 -14.01
N SER A 125 5.77 2.79 -12.73
CA SER A 125 6.89 2.73 -11.81
C SER A 125 7.06 1.28 -11.35
N ALA A 126 8.29 0.80 -11.25
CA ALA A 126 8.58 -0.55 -10.81
C ALA A 126 9.92 -0.62 -10.08
N ALA A 127 10.10 -1.67 -9.29
CA ALA A 127 11.36 -1.97 -8.62
C ALA A 127 11.73 -3.43 -8.85
N GLY A 128 13.02 -3.71 -9.01
CA GLY A 128 13.55 -5.06 -9.17
C GLY A 128 14.83 -5.29 -8.40
N LEU A 129 15.13 -6.55 -8.13
CA LEU A 129 16.38 -6.98 -7.50
C LEU A 129 17.12 -7.93 -8.43
N THR A 130 18.41 -7.65 -8.65
CA THR A 130 19.31 -8.60 -9.33
C THR A 130 19.66 -9.77 -8.40
N ALA A 131 20.20 -10.86 -8.94
CA ALA A 131 20.69 -12.00 -8.14
C ALA A 131 21.77 -11.61 -7.12
N GLN A 132 22.50 -10.52 -7.36
CA GLN A 132 23.51 -9.97 -6.44
C GLN A 132 22.94 -8.97 -5.42
N GLY A 133 21.61 -8.82 -5.36
CA GLY A 133 20.95 -7.91 -4.42
C GLY A 133 20.98 -6.43 -4.81
N ARG A 134 21.43 -6.07 -6.03
CA ARG A 134 21.34 -4.69 -6.52
C ARG A 134 19.88 -4.31 -6.82
N LEU A 135 19.46 -3.16 -6.31
CA LEU A 135 18.16 -2.55 -6.58
C LEU A 135 18.15 -1.87 -7.95
N ILE A 136 17.10 -2.14 -8.71
CA ILE A 136 16.76 -1.47 -9.96
C ILE A 136 15.47 -0.70 -9.71
N LEU A 137 15.48 0.60 -10.01
CA LEU A 137 14.27 1.43 -10.07
C LEU A 137 13.99 1.73 -11.53
N LEU A 138 12.75 1.49 -11.96
CA LEU A 138 12.31 1.70 -13.33
C LEU A 138 11.13 2.65 -13.32
N THR A 139 11.20 3.67 -14.17
CA THR A 139 10.07 4.52 -14.53
C THR A 139 9.94 4.53 -16.04
N ALA A 140 8.72 4.36 -16.54
CA ALA A 140 8.38 4.46 -17.94
C ALA A 140 7.32 5.54 -18.11
N ASP A 141 7.60 6.53 -18.96
CA ASP A 141 6.65 7.58 -19.33
C ASP A 141 5.54 7.03 -20.21
N GLY A 142 4.42 7.74 -20.32
CA GLY A 142 3.35 7.37 -21.22
C GLY A 142 2.20 8.39 -21.25
N ARG A 143 1.17 8.11 -22.07
CA ARG A 143 0.04 9.03 -22.35
C ARG A 143 0.49 10.34 -23.04
N GLU A 144 1.61 10.31 -23.76
CA GLU A 144 2.16 11.43 -24.50
C GLU A 144 2.39 11.06 -25.97
N SER A 145 2.60 12.05 -26.84
CA SER A 145 2.89 11.81 -28.26
C SER A 145 4.21 11.06 -28.49
N THR A 146 5.18 11.24 -27.58
CA THR A 146 6.52 10.65 -27.61
C THR A 146 6.58 9.30 -26.88
N SER A 147 5.65 9.02 -25.96
CA SER A 147 5.52 7.73 -25.29
C SER A 147 4.07 7.36 -25.04
N VAL A 148 3.66 6.20 -25.55
CA VAL A 148 2.34 5.62 -25.27
C VAL A 148 2.28 4.86 -23.94
N GLY A 149 3.40 4.68 -23.25
CA GLY A 149 3.52 3.84 -22.05
C GLY A 149 3.73 2.36 -22.37
N ILE A 150 3.88 1.57 -21.31
CA ILE A 150 4.14 0.14 -21.40
C ILE A 150 3.11 -0.67 -20.63
N THR A 151 2.89 -1.89 -21.10
CA THR A 151 2.01 -2.87 -20.44
C THR A 151 2.68 -3.44 -19.19
N LEU A 152 1.90 -4.12 -18.35
CA LEU A 152 2.45 -4.76 -17.15
C LEU A 152 3.40 -5.90 -17.53
N ALA A 153 3.08 -6.66 -18.58
CA ALA A 153 3.94 -7.70 -19.15
C ALA A 153 5.27 -7.12 -19.69
N GLU A 154 5.21 -6.00 -20.42
CA GLU A 154 6.43 -5.31 -20.89
C GLU A 154 7.26 -4.78 -19.72
N THR A 155 6.63 -4.29 -18.65
CA THR A 155 7.34 -3.81 -17.44
C THR A 155 8.16 -4.93 -16.80
N ALA A 156 7.58 -6.11 -16.64
CA ALA A 156 8.28 -7.28 -16.11
C ALA A 156 9.47 -7.69 -17.00
N GLU A 157 9.26 -7.67 -18.32
CA GLU A 157 10.30 -7.97 -19.30
C GLU A 157 11.44 -6.93 -19.29
N GLN A 158 11.14 -5.65 -19.11
CA GLN A 158 12.17 -4.60 -18.97
C GLN A 158 13.01 -4.80 -17.70
N LEU A 159 12.38 -5.11 -16.57
CA LEU A 159 13.11 -5.45 -15.34
C LEU A 159 14.02 -6.67 -15.56
N ARG A 160 13.50 -7.71 -16.20
CA ARG A 160 14.27 -8.92 -16.53
C ARG A 160 15.48 -8.61 -17.42
N ARG A 161 15.29 -7.78 -18.47
CA ARG A 161 16.36 -7.31 -19.36
C ARG A 161 17.40 -6.47 -18.65
N ALA A 162 16.99 -5.67 -17.66
CA ALA A 162 17.89 -4.93 -16.78
C ALA A 162 18.64 -5.82 -15.77
N GLY A 163 18.36 -7.13 -15.74
CA GLY A 163 19.04 -8.12 -14.91
C GLY A 163 18.35 -8.42 -13.58
N ALA A 164 17.12 -7.94 -13.37
CA ALA A 164 16.33 -8.33 -12.21
C ALA A 164 15.96 -9.82 -12.29
N VAL A 165 15.97 -10.50 -11.14
CA VAL A 165 15.42 -11.84 -10.96
C VAL A 165 14.07 -11.79 -10.25
N ASP A 166 13.88 -10.81 -9.36
CA ASP A 166 12.60 -10.52 -8.73
C ASP A 166 12.19 -9.07 -9.01
N GLY A 167 10.90 -8.82 -9.13
CA GLY A 167 10.41 -7.49 -9.45
C GLY A 167 8.94 -7.28 -9.12
N VAL A 168 8.63 -6.04 -8.77
CA VAL A 168 7.29 -5.59 -8.38
C VAL A 168 6.90 -4.33 -9.16
N ASN A 169 5.63 -4.24 -9.52
CA ASN A 169 4.99 -3.03 -10.00
C ASN A 169 4.61 -2.14 -8.81
N LEU A 170 4.95 -0.86 -8.90
CA LEU A 170 4.55 0.19 -7.96
C LEU A 170 3.37 0.98 -8.56
N ASP A 171 2.92 2.02 -7.85
CA ASP A 171 1.88 2.90 -8.40
C ASP A 171 2.35 3.57 -9.70
N GLY A 172 1.43 3.68 -10.66
CA GLY A 172 1.71 4.07 -12.04
C GLY A 172 0.87 5.25 -12.51
N GLY A 173 0.73 5.41 -13.83
CA GLY A 173 0.02 6.53 -14.44
C GLY A 173 0.58 7.87 -14.00
N GLY A 174 -0.29 8.84 -13.72
CA GLY A 174 0.11 10.18 -13.26
C GLY A 174 0.95 10.21 -11.97
N SER A 175 1.00 9.10 -11.22
CA SER A 175 1.88 8.97 -10.05
C SER A 175 3.34 8.65 -10.42
N SER A 176 3.62 8.29 -11.68
CA SER A 176 4.96 7.86 -12.11
C SER A 176 5.90 9.05 -12.21
N THR A 177 6.83 9.16 -11.27
CA THR A 177 7.82 10.23 -11.24
C THR A 177 9.12 9.72 -10.65
N MET A 178 10.23 9.94 -11.35
CA MET A 178 11.58 9.67 -10.86
C MET A 178 12.31 10.98 -10.64
N VAL A 179 12.84 11.15 -9.44
CA VAL A 179 13.69 12.28 -9.07
C VAL A 179 15.11 11.76 -8.86
N PHE A 180 16.07 12.34 -9.57
CA PHE A 180 17.49 12.09 -9.39
C PHE A 180 18.19 13.40 -9.03
N ARG A 181 18.85 13.43 -7.86
CA ARG A 181 19.57 14.62 -7.36
C ARG A 181 18.74 15.91 -7.38
N GLY A 182 17.48 15.80 -6.95
CA GLY A 182 16.56 16.93 -6.85
C GLY A 182 15.95 17.38 -8.19
N GLN A 183 16.17 16.65 -9.28
CA GLN A 183 15.61 16.94 -10.59
C GLN A 183 14.70 15.79 -11.05
N VAL A 184 13.55 16.12 -11.61
CA VAL A 184 12.70 15.14 -12.29
C VAL A 184 13.42 14.72 -13.58
N VAL A 185 13.58 13.42 -13.79
CA VAL A 185 14.35 12.87 -14.92
C VAL A 185 13.49 12.13 -15.95
N ASN A 186 12.17 12.10 -15.73
CA ASN A 186 11.19 11.54 -16.65
C ASN A 186 10.16 12.61 -17.06
N SER A 187 9.18 12.27 -17.89
CA SER A 187 8.04 13.14 -18.25
C SER A 187 6.76 12.65 -17.57
N PRO A 188 6.38 13.19 -16.39
CA PRO A 188 5.12 12.82 -15.74
C PRO A 188 3.91 13.17 -16.61
N SER A 189 2.96 12.25 -16.71
CA SER A 189 1.83 12.38 -17.65
C SER A 189 0.75 13.39 -17.24
N GLU A 190 0.94 14.15 -16.16
CA GLU A 190 0.00 15.14 -15.66
C GLU A 190 0.73 16.49 -15.50
N ASP A 191 0.13 17.57 -16.00
CA ASP A 191 0.72 18.92 -16.01
C ASP A 191 1.08 19.42 -14.60
N ALA A 192 0.26 19.06 -13.61
CA ALA A 192 0.60 19.18 -12.21
C ALA A 192 1.10 17.81 -11.73
N TYR A 193 2.32 17.75 -11.19
CA TYR A 193 2.82 16.53 -10.56
C TYR A 193 1.81 16.03 -9.52
N ARG A 194 1.39 14.77 -9.65
CA ARG A 194 0.40 14.19 -8.76
C ARG A 194 0.97 14.08 -7.35
N LEU A 195 0.20 14.52 -6.35
CA LEU A 195 0.51 14.24 -4.95
C LEU A 195 0.38 12.73 -4.70
N VAL A 196 1.48 12.10 -4.31
CA VAL A 196 1.53 10.69 -3.93
C VAL A 196 1.67 10.55 -2.41
N PRO A 197 1.07 9.51 -1.80
CA PRO A 197 1.07 9.35 -0.34
C PRO A 197 2.41 8.87 0.23
N ASN A 198 3.29 8.29 -0.59
CA ASN A 198 4.63 7.84 -0.22
C ASN A 198 5.54 7.72 -1.46
N ALA A 199 6.83 7.49 -1.24
CA ALA A 199 7.84 7.26 -2.27
C ALA A 199 8.93 6.31 -1.77
N LEU A 200 9.65 5.66 -2.70
CA LEU A 200 10.86 4.89 -2.40
C LEU A 200 12.09 5.75 -2.72
N GLY A 201 12.83 6.13 -1.68
CA GLY A 201 14.05 6.94 -1.80
C GLY A 201 15.32 6.11 -1.57
N VAL A 202 16.35 6.37 -2.36
CA VAL A 202 17.72 5.90 -2.10
C VAL A 202 18.51 7.08 -1.58
N VAL A 203 19.08 6.95 -0.38
CA VAL A 203 19.87 7.98 0.29
C VAL A 203 21.28 7.46 0.55
N GLU A 204 22.29 8.31 0.36
CA GLU A 204 23.65 8.03 0.83
C GLU A 204 23.68 8.29 2.34
N ASN A 205 24.34 7.39 3.07
CA ASN A 205 24.63 7.57 4.51
C ASN A 205 25.96 8.29 4.69
#